data_AF-A0A1J4P382-F1
#
_entry.id   AF-A0A1J4P382-F1
#
_cell.length_a   1.000
_cell.length_b   1.000
_cell.length_c   1.000
_cell.angle_alpha   90.00
_cell.angle_beta   90.00
_cell.angle_gamma   90.00
#
_symmetry.space_group_name_H-M   'P 1'
#
loop_
_entity.id
_entity.type
_entity.pdbx_description
1 polymer ?
#
loop_
_entity_poly.entity_id
_entity_poly.type
_entity_poly.pdbx_seq_one_letter_code
_entity_poly.pdbx_strand_id
1 'polypeptide(L)'
;MINDTPPAIGDTPPADAAPYVILVEEVIPFGADDHHWQLMDAVPVDGDRAAAEDRARTLALEHVPMDVHVRHGATPARNVYRTPDGSWLLEVTVPTALAPALARITVAEHVHAQEYVPPPEPSSTRKGRLFRRG
;
A
#
# COMPACT_ATOMS: atom_id res chain seq x y z
N MET A 1 5.75 37.34 25.88
CA MET A 1 6.37 36.31 25.02
C MET A 1 5.39 35.16 24.99
N ILE A 2 4.75 34.94 23.84
CA ILE A 2 3.74 33.89 23.66
C ILE A 2 4.54 32.60 23.45
N ASN A 3 4.40 31.65 24.37
CA ASN A 3 4.91 30.30 24.17
C ASN A 3 3.95 29.60 23.20
N ASP A 4 4.25 29.69 21.90
CA ASP A 4 3.64 28.84 20.89
C ASP A 4 4.26 27.44 21.00
N THR A 5 3.74 26.65 21.95
CA THR A 5 3.96 25.20 21.95
C THR A 5 3.11 24.63 20.80
N PRO A 6 3.70 24.02 19.77
CA PRO A 6 2.91 23.35 18.74
C PRO A 6 2.07 22.23 19.38
N PRO A 7 0.82 22.01 18.92
CA PRO A 7 0.00 20.94 19.46
C PRO A 7 0.72 19.60 19.24
N ALA A 8 0.70 18.75 20.28
CA ALA A 8 1.19 17.39 20.21
C ALA A 8 0.50 16.68 19.05
N ILE A 9 1.30 16.18 18.11
CA ILE A 9 0.85 15.29 17.04
C ILE A 9 0.25 14.07 17.75
N GLY A 10 -1.05 13.86 17.62
CA GLY A 10 -1.71 12.72 18.22
C GLY A 10 -1.25 11.44 17.52
N ASP A 11 -0.40 10.67 18.18
CA ASP A 11 0.12 9.37 17.71
C ASP A 11 -0.92 8.24 17.81
N THR A 12 -2.21 8.54 17.63
CA THR A 12 -3.27 7.54 17.81
C THR A 12 -3.92 7.27 16.46
N PRO A 13 -3.83 6.04 15.92
CA PRO A 13 -4.61 5.68 14.74
C PRO A 13 -6.10 5.92 15.03
N PRO A 14 -6.92 6.25 14.01
CA PRO A 14 -8.33 6.51 14.22
C PRO A 14 -8.99 5.34 14.95
N ALA A 15 -9.95 5.62 15.84
CA ALA A 15 -10.57 4.61 16.70
C ALA A 15 -11.20 3.41 15.94
N ASP A 16 -11.45 3.59 14.65
CA ASP A 16 -12.03 2.59 13.74
C ASP A 16 -11.00 1.99 12.74
N ALA A 17 -9.70 2.29 12.90
CA ALA A 17 -8.67 1.71 12.03
C ALA A 17 -8.45 0.23 12.39
N ALA A 18 -8.50 -0.65 11.39
CA ALA A 18 -8.00 -2.01 11.52
C ALA A 18 -6.54 -1.95 12.04
N PRO A 19 -6.22 -2.63 13.16
CA PRO A 19 -4.88 -2.57 13.75
C PRO A 19 -3.83 -3.24 12.87
N TYR A 20 -4.25 -4.12 11.96
CA TYR A 20 -3.39 -4.80 11.02
C TYR A 20 -3.81 -4.55 9.57
N VAL A 21 -2.82 -4.48 8.71
CA VAL A 21 -2.96 -4.38 7.26
C VAL A 21 -2.10 -5.45 6.60
N ILE A 22 -2.60 -6.02 5.52
CA ILE A 22 -1.81 -6.89 4.64
C ILE A 22 -1.32 -6.06 3.47
N LEU A 23 -0.02 -5.94 3.35
CA LEU A 23 0.65 -5.29 2.23
C LEU A 23 0.91 -6.32 1.15
N VAL A 24 0.45 -6.05 -0.07
CA VAL A 24 0.71 -6.87 -1.25
C VAL A 24 1.66 -6.12 -2.16
N GLU A 25 2.86 -6.63 -2.31
CA GLU A 25 3.88 -6.07 -3.18
C GLU A 25 4.13 -7.02 -4.36
N GLU A 26 4.29 -6.48 -5.56
CA GLU A 26 4.61 -7.25 -6.75
C GLU A 26 5.92 -6.74 -7.36
N VAL A 27 6.65 -7.65 -8.02
CA VAL A 27 7.77 -7.24 -8.86
C VAL A 27 7.22 -6.74 -10.18
N ILE A 28 7.44 -5.45 -10.47
CA ILE A 28 7.02 -4.82 -11.72
C ILE A 28 8.25 -4.50 -12.56
N PRO A 29 8.25 -4.84 -13.86
CA PRO A 29 9.33 -4.47 -14.75
C PRO A 29 9.38 -2.95 -14.95
N PHE A 30 10.57 -2.37 -14.79
CA PHE A 30 10.86 -0.98 -15.03
C PHE A 30 11.95 -0.88 -16.10
N GLY A 31 11.55 -0.85 -17.37
CA GLY A 31 12.51 -0.94 -18.47
C GLY A 31 12.93 -2.38 -18.78
N ALA A 32 14.06 -2.56 -19.47
CA ALA A 32 14.46 -3.85 -20.03
C ALA A 32 15.03 -4.82 -18.98
N ASP A 33 15.74 -4.30 -17.98
CA ASP A 33 16.50 -5.11 -17.02
C ASP A 33 16.23 -4.74 -15.55
N ASP A 34 15.59 -3.59 -15.26
CA ASP A 34 15.31 -3.19 -13.89
C ASP A 34 13.95 -3.68 -13.43
N HIS A 35 13.90 -4.12 -12.18
CA HIS A 35 12.71 -4.64 -11.53
C HIS A 35 12.60 -3.98 -10.16
N HIS A 36 11.42 -3.45 -9.80
CA HIS A 36 11.19 -2.91 -8.46
C HIS A 36 10.01 -3.61 -7.80
N TRP A 37 10.09 -3.73 -6.48
CA TRP A 37 8.94 -4.07 -5.66
C TRP A 37 8.02 -2.87 -5.58
N GLN A 38 6.78 -3.03 -5.98
CA GLN A 38 5.75 -2.00 -5.90
C GLN A 38 4.62 -2.46 -5.00
N LEU A 39 4.19 -1.60 -4.08
CA LEU A 39 2.97 -1.82 -3.30
C LEU A 39 1.76 -1.73 -4.23
N MET A 40 1.02 -2.83 -4.35
CA MET A 40 -0.13 -2.99 -5.24
C MET A 40 -1.45 -2.89 -4.50
N ASP A 41 -1.47 -3.39 -3.27
CA ASP A 41 -2.66 -3.34 -2.42
C ASP A 41 -2.28 -3.25 -0.94
N ALA A 42 -3.16 -2.66 -0.16
CA ALA A 42 -3.09 -2.55 1.29
C ALA A 42 -4.46 -2.91 1.88
N VAL A 43 -4.59 -4.16 2.32
CA VAL A 43 -5.87 -4.74 2.74
C VAL A 43 -6.01 -4.64 4.26
N PRO A 44 -6.88 -3.78 4.80
CA PRO A 44 -7.14 -3.76 6.24
C PRO A 44 -7.75 -5.09 6.69
N VAL A 45 -7.37 -5.55 7.87
CA VAL A 45 -7.89 -6.79 8.46
C VAL A 45 -8.59 -6.51 9.78
N ASP A 46 -9.87 -6.87 9.85
CA ASP A 46 -10.61 -6.89 11.10
C ASP A 46 -10.10 -8.03 11.99
N GLY A 47 -9.74 -7.69 13.23
CA GLY A 47 -9.32 -8.66 14.25
C GLY A 47 -7.89 -8.45 14.73
N ASP A 48 -7.35 -9.52 15.32
CA ASP A 48 -6.02 -9.52 15.92
C ASP A 48 -4.94 -9.97 14.93
N ARG A 49 -3.70 -10.07 15.44
CA ARG A 49 -2.56 -10.53 14.64
C ARG A 49 -2.77 -11.92 14.05
N ALA A 50 -3.40 -12.83 14.78
CA ALA A 50 -3.62 -14.20 14.30
C ALA A 50 -4.60 -14.21 13.12
N ALA A 51 -5.65 -13.40 13.18
CA ALA A 51 -6.56 -13.18 12.05
C ALA A 51 -5.83 -12.60 10.83
N ALA A 52 -4.94 -11.62 11.03
CA ALA A 52 -4.13 -11.04 9.96
C ALA A 52 -3.15 -12.05 9.34
N GLU A 53 -2.51 -12.89 10.16
CA GLU A 53 -1.61 -13.95 9.68
C GLU A 53 -2.36 -15.04 8.89
N ASP A 54 -3.57 -15.43 9.32
CA ASP A 54 -4.40 -16.40 8.59
C ASP A 54 -4.92 -15.83 7.27
N ARG A 55 -5.33 -14.54 7.28
CA ARG A 55 -5.73 -13.85 6.05
C ARG A 55 -4.55 -13.70 5.09
N ALA A 56 -3.35 -13.38 5.57
CA ALA A 56 -2.14 -13.30 4.75
C ALA A 56 -1.78 -14.66 4.14
N ARG A 57 -1.91 -15.76 4.90
CA ARG A 57 -1.73 -17.12 4.39
C ARG A 57 -2.73 -17.43 3.28
N THR A 58 -4.01 -17.16 3.51
CA THR A 58 -5.07 -17.38 2.50
C THR A 58 -4.77 -16.59 1.24
N LEU A 59 -4.42 -15.31 1.39
CA LEU A 59 -4.04 -14.45 0.26
C LEU A 59 -2.80 -14.99 -0.45
N ALA A 60 -1.80 -15.52 0.26
CA ALA A 60 -0.63 -16.14 -0.36
C ALA A 60 -0.95 -17.36 -1.22
N LEU A 61 -2.03 -18.08 -0.91
CA LEU A 61 -2.48 -19.24 -1.66
C LEU A 61 -3.40 -18.88 -2.84
N GLU A 62 -3.92 -17.67 -2.89
CA GLU A 62 -4.94 -17.26 -3.87
C GLU A 62 -4.45 -16.17 -4.82
N HIS A 63 -3.55 -15.30 -4.36
CA HIS A 63 -3.07 -14.13 -5.09
C HIS A 63 -2.46 -14.50 -6.44
N VAL A 64 -2.82 -13.72 -7.45
CA VAL A 64 -2.29 -13.81 -8.81
C VAL A 64 -1.77 -12.41 -9.16
N PRO A 65 -0.46 -12.25 -9.38
CA PRO A 65 0.11 -10.96 -9.76
C PRO A 65 -0.57 -10.36 -10.98
N MET A 66 -0.68 -9.04 -11.03
CA MET A 66 -1.51 -8.34 -12.03
C MET A 66 -1.04 -8.56 -13.46
N ASP A 67 0.25 -8.78 -13.69
CA ASP A 67 0.82 -9.06 -15.01
C ASP A 67 0.56 -10.51 -15.49
N VAL A 68 0.13 -11.40 -14.60
CA VAL A 68 -0.17 -12.79 -14.91
C VAL A 68 -1.57 -12.94 -15.49
N HIS A 69 -1.62 -13.31 -16.77
CA HIS A 69 -2.85 -13.62 -17.46
C HIS A 69 -3.12 -15.12 -17.45
N VAL A 70 -4.06 -15.55 -16.60
CA VAL A 70 -4.49 -16.96 -16.52
C VAL A 70 -5.64 -17.19 -17.51
N ARG A 71 -5.47 -18.16 -18.42
CA ARG A 71 -6.54 -18.58 -19.33
C ARG A 71 -7.76 -19.07 -18.53
N HIS A 72 -8.97 -18.73 -18.98
CA HIS A 72 -10.21 -19.21 -18.35
C HIS A 72 -10.21 -20.73 -18.15
N GLY A 73 -10.48 -21.17 -16.91
CA GLY A 73 -10.48 -22.59 -16.51
C GLY A 73 -9.10 -23.19 -16.25
N ALA A 74 -8.01 -22.44 -16.42
CA ALA A 74 -6.68 -22.86 -16.03
C ALA A 74 -6.36 -22.43 -14.58
N THR A 75 -5.43 -23.15 -13.95
CA THR A 75 -4.86 -22.80 -12.65
C THR A 75 -3.37 -22.56 -12.85
N PRO A 76 -2.81 -21.41 -12.43
CA PRO A 76 -1.38 -21.16 -12.56
C PRO A 76 -0.59 -22.08 -11.63
N ALA A 77 0.65 -22.39 -11.99
CA ALA A 77 1.58 -23.02 -11.07
C ALA A 77 2.01 -21.98 -10.02
N ARG A 78 2.11 -22.40 -8.76
CA ARG A 78 2.45 -21.52 -7.64
C ARG A 78 3.43 -22.18 -6.67
N ASN A 79 4.47 -21.44 -6.31
CA ASN A 79 5.28 -21.72 -5.13
C ASN A 79 4.99 -20.67 -4.07
N VAL A 80 4.92 -21.08 -2.81
CA VAL A 80 4.72 -20.19 -1.66
C VAL A 80 5.78 -20.50 -0.62
N TYR A 81 6.52 -19.48 -0.22
CA TYR A 81 7.59 -19.57 0.76
C TYR A 81 7.27 -18.67 1.94
N ARG A 82 7.64 -19.10 3.15
CA ARG A 82 7.59 -18.26 4.35
C ARG A 82 8.99 -17.76 4.66
N THR A 83 9.15 -16.45 4.80
CA THR A 83 10.43 -15.82 5.09
C THR A 83 10.67 -15.70 6.61
N PRO A 84 11.92 -15.53 7.08
CA PRO A 84 12.22 -15.42 8.50
C PRO A 84 11.60 -14.21 9.21
N ASP A 85 11.33 -13.13 8.49
CA ASP A 85 10.62 -11.94 8.99
C ASP A 85 9.09 -12.14 9.06
N GLY A 86 8.58 -13.30 8.63
CA GLY A 86 7.17 -13.66 8.70
C GLY A 86 6.35 -13.32 7.46
N SER A 87 6.95 -12.69 6.44
CA SER A 87 6.27 -12.46 5.16
C SER A 87 6.11 -13.75 4.34
N TRP A 88 5.27 -13.68 3.31
CA TRP A 88 5.07 -14.76 2.34
C TRP A 88 5.59 -14.31 0.98
N LEU A 89 6.50 -15.08 0.40
CA LEU A 89 6.98 -14.87 -0.97
C LEU A 89 6.28 -15.86 -1.89
N LEU A 90 5.77 -15.37 -3.01
CA LEU A 90 5.04 -16.13 -4.01
C LEU A 90 5.79 -16.08 -5.33
N GLU A 91 5.82 -17.23 -6.01
CA GLU A 91 6.17 -17.31 -7.43
C GLU A 91 4.98 -17.88 -8.17
N VAL A 92 4.48 -17.15 -9.17
CA VAL A 92 3.36 -17.57 -10.00
C VAL A 92 3.84 -17.76 -11.44
N THR A 93 3.63 -18.95 -12.00
CA THR A 93 4.07 -19.30 -13.34
C THR A 93 2.89 -19.73 -14.20
N VAL A 94 2.80 -19.17 -15.41
CA VAL A 94 1.87 -19.60 -16.46
C VAL A 94 2.65 -19.99 -17.72
N PRO A 95 2.13 -20.88 -18.58
CA PRO A 95 2.86 -21.38 -19.75
C PRO A 95 3.31 -20.30 -20.75
N THR A 96 2.67 -19.13 -20.73
CA THR A 96 2.95 -18.01 -21.64
C THR A 96 3.94 -17.00 -21.07
N ALA A 97 4.33 -17.12 -19.80
CA ALA A 97 5.23 -16.17 -19.15
C ALA A 97 6.70 -16.51 -19.46
N LEU A 98 7.51 -15.48 -19.71
CA LEU A 98 8.95 -15.62 -19.93
C LEU A 98 9.73 -15.90 -18.63
N ALA A 99 9.18 -15.46 -17.50
CA ALA A 99 9.70 -15.70 -16.16
C ALA A 99 8.52 -15.82 -15.17
N PRO A 100 8.71 -16.42 -13.99
CA PRO A 100 7.72 -16.38 -12.93
C PRO A 100 7.45 -14.94 -12.49
N ALA A 101 6.19 -14.60 -12.26
CA ALA A 101 5.82 -13.36 -11.59
C ALA A 101 5.99 -13.54 -10.07
N LEU A 102 6.49 -12.50 -9.40
CA LEU A 102 6.80 -12.53 -7.99
C LEU A 102 5.89 -11.58 -7.21
N ALA A 103 5.41 -12.05 -6.07
CA ALA A 103 4.69 -11.23 -5.11
C ALA A 103 5.18 -11.50 -3.68
N ARG A 104 5.06 -10.48 -2.82
CA ARG A 104 5.32 -10.57 -1.39
C ARG A 104 4.09 -10.10 -0.64
N ILE A 105 3.70 -10.86 0.38
CA ILE A 105 2.57 -10.56 1.25
C ILE A 105 3.09 -10.41 2.67
N THR A 106 2.87 -9.23 3.25
CA THR A 106 3.41 -8.86 4.56
C THR A 106 2.27 -8.45 5.48
N VAL A 107 2.23 -9.03 6.68
CA VAL A 107 1.38 -8.53 7.77
C VAL A 107 2.09 -7.36 8.41
N ALA A 108 1.45 -6.19 8.46
CA ALA A 108 1.95 -4.99 9.10
C ALA A 108 0.96 -4.46 10.14
N GLU A 109 1.49 -3.84 11.19
CA GLU A 109 0.69 -3.11 12.17
C GLU A 109 0.48 -1.68 11.67
N HIS A 110 -0.75 -1.20 11.75
CA HIS A 110 -1.08 0.17 11.39
C HIS A 110 -0.83 1.09 12.58
N VAL A 111 0.35 1.70 12.62
CA VAL A 111 0.80 2.49 13.78
C VAL A 111 0.34 3.94 13.73
N HIS A 112 0.22 4.54 12.55
CA HIS A 112 -0.11 5.96 12.39
C HIS A 112 -0.78 6.25 11.04
N ALA A 113 -1.76 7.14 11.06
CA ALA A 113 -2.38 7.73 9.87
C ALA A 113 -2.50 9.24 10.03
N GLN A 114 -2.22 9.97 8.95
CA GLN A 114 -2.48 11.40 8.84
C GLN A 114 -3.31 11.68 7.60
N GLU A 115 -4.44 12.36 7.79
CA GLU A 115 -5.24 12.83 6.67
C GLU A 115 -4.56 14.00 5.95
N TYR A 116 -4.70 14.06 4.63
CA TYR A 116 -4.22 15.19 3.84
C TYR A 116 -4.99 16.46 4.23
N VAL A 117 -4.26 17.47 4.68
CA VAL A 117 -4.80 18.81 4.92
C VAL A 117 -4.31 19.73 3.80
N PRO A 118 -5.19 20.19 2.89
CA PRO A 118 -4.78 21.09 1.82
C PRO A 118 -4.25 22.42 2.40
N PRO A 119 -3.31 23.08 1.71
CA PRO A 119 -2.88 24.40 2.11
C PRO A 119 -4.07 25.38 2.10
N PRO A 120 -4.10 26.37 3.00
CA PRO A 120 -5.16 27.38 3.02
C PRO A 120 -5.20 28.13 1.68
N GLU A 121 -6.40 28.40 1.17
CA GLU A 121 -6.55 29.16 -0.07
C GLU A 121 -5.93 30.57 0.07
N PRO A 122 -5.24 31.08 -0.97
CA PRO A 122 -4.67 32.41 -0.93
C PRO A 122 -5.79 33.45 -0.78
N SER A 123 -5.70 34.31 0.24
CA SER A 123 -6.70 35.36 0.46
C SER A 123 -6.73 36.32 -0.73
N SER A 124 -7.86 36.33 -1.44
CA SER A 124 -8.11 37.23 -2.57
C SER A 124 -8.43 38.65 -2.07
N THR A 125 -7.48 39.30 -1.39
CA THR A 125 -7.58 40.72 -1.02
C THR A 125 -6.53 41.58 -1.71
N ARG A 126 -6.42 41.46 -3.04
CA ARG A 126 -5.99 42.61 -3.85
C ARG A 126 -7.20 43.48 -4.15
N LYS A 127 -7.53 44.38 -3.21
CA LYS A 127 -8.27 45.60 -3.55
C LYS A 127 -7.38 46.41 -4.51
N GLY A 128 -7.63 46.28 -5.80
CA GLY A 128 -7.09 47.17 -6.83
C GLY A 128 -7.62 48.58 -6.62
N ARG A 129 -7.02 49.34 -5.70
CA ARG A 129 -7.00 50.80 -5.76
C ARG A 129 -5.71 51.18 -6.45
N LEU A 130 -5.80 51.66 -7.69
CA LEU A 130 -5.01 52.77 -8.27
C LEU A 130 -5.11 52.77 -9.79
N PHE A 131 -6.27 53.16 -10.31
CA PHE A 131 -6.33 53.95 -11.54
C PHE A 131 -7.27 55.13 -11.31
N ARG A 132 -6.69 56.20 -10.74
CA ARG A 132 -7.23 57.57 -10.85
C ARG A 132 -6.12 58.44 -11.44
N ARG A 133 -6.09 58.50 -12.77
CA ARG A 133 -5.44 59.49 -13.64
C ARG A 133 -6.26 59.42 -14.94
N GLY A 134 -6.83 60.48 -15.50
CA GLY A 134 -6.93 61.89 -15.15
C GLY A 134 -8.20 62.42 -15.82
#